data_AF-A0ABD3NVT1-F1
#
_entry.id   AF-A0ABD3NVT1-F1
#
_cell.length_a   1.000
_cell.length_b   1.000
_cell.length_c   1.000
_cell.angle_alpha   90.00
_cell.angle_beta   90.00
_cell.angle_gamma   90.00
#
_symmetry.space_group_name_H-M   'P 1'
#
loop_
_entity.id
_entity.type
_entity.pdbx_description
1 polymer ?
#
loop_
_entity_poly.entity_id
_entity_poly.type
_entity_poly.pdbx_seq_one_letter_code
_entity_poly.pdbx_strand_id
1 'polypeptide(L)'
;MVSNRFLLPGIAALMALSGVDALVPSRSDIVSISRPSSSLHLVPKGCGAKPFEKKKIAVFGAGGYLGAVVFGFLQRAASIVNIITLELDLSLERYGTGIAGGPSPRAICATGSGSDALNKVLGSSFRLAYAGEDLVRLVDTSDVDHIKERLNNYDAAIIGTTYQLERRSVTLNTYEKTPNDKTYEFYLDERYGAWDNDVPSDDSDIHASIFKNTVRACKEAGICHLVVVETPKTVHHVDFLKVLEEEGVPYTYIRTASALKKDVTYTFEKGISNKLGVVRLSLGSKLASVDTTKTEKSLPVNREDIAALIVQSLISLDWAQSRILQINSSVYNVTSGYGAKESRGQRYDKEWCPNSKIFADVLSVL
;
A
#
# COMPACT_ATOMS: atom_id res chain seq x y z
N MET A 1 1.48 58.17 20.00
CA MET A 1 1.67 58.85 21.29
C MET A 1 1.78 57.78 22.36
N VAL A 2 3.00 57.41 22.78
CA VAL A 2 3.68 57.85 24.03
C VAL A 2 2.90 57.33 25.26
N SER A 3 3.39 56.54 26.22
CA SER A 3 4.74 56.22 26.77
C SER A 3 4.61 54.89 27.55
N ASN A 4 5.48 53.88 27.37
CA ASN A 4 6.73 53.64 28.11
C ASN A 4 6.68 53.76 29.65
N ARG A 5 6.93 52.64 30.35
CA ARG A 5 7.58 52.59 31.66
C ARG A 5 8.71 51.55 31.65
N PHE A 6 9.86 52.03 32.13
CA PHE A 6 11.16 51.42 32.45
C PHE A 6 11.05 50.19 33.39
N LEU A 7 11.99 49.24 33.49
CA LEU A 7 13.42 49.36 33.89
C LEU A 7 14.26 48.11 33.52
N LEU A 8 15.56 48.35 33.27
CA LEU A 8 16.71 47.47 32.94
C LEU A 8 17.34 46.78 34.21
N PRO A 9 18.59 46.24 34.19
CA PRO A 9 19.07 44.98 33.59
C PRO A 9 19.89 44.12 34.60
N GLY A 10 20.22 42.87 34.25
CA GLY A 10 21.17 42.03 34.99
C GLY A 10 22.30 41.53 34.10
N ILE A 11 23.48 42.14 34.22
CA ILE A 11 24.74 41.72 33.62
C ILE A 11 25.46 40.77 34.60
N ALA A 12 25.97 39.65 34.10
CA ALA A 12 27.20 39.05 34.62
C ALA A 12 27.84 38.15 33.56
N ALA A 13 28.90 38.66 32.95
CA ALA A 13 29.95 37.86 32.30
C ALA A 13 31.09 37.69 33.31
N LEU A 14 31.70 36.51 33.39
CA LEU A 14 33.08 36.39 33.83
C LEU A 14 33.80 35.24 33.14
N MET A 15 35.04 35.56 32.79
CA MET A 15 35.99 34.91 31.90
C MET A 15 36.68 33.68 32.49
N ALA A 16 37.25 32.91 31.56
CA ALA A 16 38.19 31.82 31.70
C ALA A 16 39.45 32.14 32.53
N LEU A 17 40.17 31.09 32.96
CA LEU A 17 41.65 31.04 33.02
C LEU A 17 42.19 29.60 33.25
N SER A 18 43.25 29.27 32.49
CA SER A 18 44.38 28.33 32.74
C SER A 18 44.12 26.85 33.10
N GLY A 19 44.78 25.82 32.57
CA GLY A 19 46.10 25.71 31.95
C GLY A 19 47.00 24.75 32.75
N VAL A 20 47.64 23.79 32.05
CA VAL A 20 48.70 22.81 32.45
C VAL A 20 48.29 21.72 33.49
N ASP A 21 48.67 20.44 33.42
CA ASP A 21 49.85 19.81 32.83
C ASP A 21 49.67 18.30 32.54
N ALA A 22 50.58 17.75 31.73
CA ALA A 22 50.60 16.42 31.13
C ALA A 22 50.89 15.27 32.12
N LEU A 23 50.42 14.06 31.78
CA LEU A 23 51.09 12.79 32.10
C LEU A 23 50.71 11.70 31.07
N VAL A 24 51.73 11.28 30.33
CA VAL A 24 51.77 10.13 29.40
C VAL A 24 51.99 8.84 30.20
N PRO A 25 51.47 7.69 29.74
CA PRO A 25 52.39 6.58 29.50
C PRO A 25 52.17 5.80 28.19
N SER A 26 53.32 5.54 27.58
CA SER A 26 53.75 4.49 26.64
C SER A 26 52.77 3.64 25.81
N ARG A 27 53.07 3.63 24.51
CA ARG A 27 52.80 2.59 23.50
C ARG A 27 53.17 1.17 23.96
N SER A 28 52.34 0.21 23.56
CA SER A 28 52.79 -1.08 23.05
C SER A 28 51.93 -1.49 21.84
N ASP A 29 52.61 -1.84 20.77
CA ASP A 29 52.08 -2.11 19.43
C ASP A 29 51.14 -3.32 19.37
N ILE A 30 49.98 -3.16 18.72
CA ILE A 30 49.27 -4.28 18.08
C ILE A 30 48.91 -3.87 16.65
N VAL A 31 49.39 -4.71 15.73
CA VAL A 31 49.31 -4.66 14.28
C VAL A 31 47.86 -4.48 13.79
N SER A 32 47.55 -3.34 13.18
CA SER A 32 46.33 -3.17 12.39
C SER A 32 46.57 -3.69 10.97
N ILE A 33 46.10 -4.91 10.71
CA ILE A 33 45.99 -5.45 9.34
C ILE A 33 44.92 -4.63 8.61
N SER A 34 45.35 -3.71 7.75
CA SER A 34 44.48 -3.04 6.79
C SER A 34 44.01 -4.05 5.75
N ARG A 35 42.78 -4.55 5.88
CA ARG A 35 42.08 -5.22 4.77
C ARG A 35 41.39 -4.16 3.90
N PRO A 36 41.53 -4.24 2.58
CA PRO A 36 40.84 -3.33 1.67
C PRO A 36 39.33 -3.52 1.79
N SER A 37 38.62 -2.40 1.71
CA SER A 37 37.16 -2.30 1.69
C SER A 37 36.56 -3.17 0.59
N SER A 38 36.21 -4.41 0.95
CA SER A 38 35.37 -5.26 0.12
C SER A 38 33.96 -4.66 0.13
N SER A 39 33.48 -4.30 -1.05
CA SER A 39 32.10 -3.91 -1.34
C SER A 39 31.11 -4.75 -0.55
N LEU A 40 30.39 -4.11 0.37
CA LEU A 40 29.25 -4.70 1.04
C LEU A 40 28.21 -5.05 -0.03
N HIS A 41 28.17 -6.31 -0.41
CA HIS A 41 26.98 -6.92 -0.98
C HIS A 41 25.84 -6.68 0.01
N LEU A 42 24.93 -5.77 -0.34
CA LEU A 42 23.65 -5.58 0.33
C LEU A 42 22.83 -6.85 0.10
N VAL A 43 22.94 -7.79 1.02
CA VAL A 43 21.90 -8.80 1.23
C VAL A 43 20.64 -8.00 1.60
N PRO A 44 19.50 -8.19 0.91
CA PRO A 44 18.27 -7.45 1.20
C PRO A 44 17.73 -7.92 2.55
N LYS A 45 18.21 -7.31 3.63
CA LYS A 45 17.59 -7.41 4.93
C LYS A 45 16.32 -6.56 4.86
N GLY A 46 15.18 -7.25 4.80
CA GLY A 46 13.96 -6.66 5.31
C GLY A 46 14.17 -6.18 6.75
N CYS A 47 13.27 -5.31 7.19
CA CYS A 47 13.07 -4.87 8.58
C CYS A 47 13.74 -3.56 8.99
N GLY A 48 12.89 -2.58 9.30
CA GLY A 48 13.20 -1.57 10.32
C GLY A 48 13.34 -0.11 9.90
N ALA A 49 12.73 0.26 8.79
CA ALA A 49 12.69 1.65 8.34
C ALA A 49 12.14 2.57 9.44
N LYS A 50 12.90 3.62 9.77
CA LYS A 50 12.38 4.79 10.49
C LYS A 50 11.17 5.35 9.74
N PRO A 51 10.25 6.11 10.38
CA PRO A 51 9.05 6.59 9.72
C PRO A 51 9.27 7.30 8.36
N PHE A 52 10.42 7.95 8.17
CA PHE A 52 10.81 8.62 6.92
C PHE A 52 11.49 7.70 5.89
N GLU A 53 11.98 6.54 6.30
CA GLU A 53 12.56 5.51 5.41
C GLU A 53 11.48 4.57 4.88
N LYS A 54 10.26 4.61 5.46
CA LYS A 54 9.14 3.80 5.03
C LYS A 54 8.67 4.23 3.64
N LYS A 55 8.50 3.26 2.76
CA LYS A 55 8.03 3.47 1.39
C LYS A 55 6.60 4.02 1.37
N LYS A 56 6.33 5.03 0.57
CA LYS A 56 5.02 5.66 0.43
C LYS A 56 4.23 5.00 -0.69
N ILE A 57 2.97 4.67 -0.40
CA ILE A 57 2.12 3.88 -1.29
C ILE A 57 0.82 4.63 -1.57
N ALA A 58 0.46 4.75 -2.85
CA ALA A 58 -0.81 5.28 -3.30
C ALA A 58 -1.78 4.13 -3.67
N VAL A 59 -3.07 4.32 -3.41
CA VAL A 59 -4.14 3.35 -3.71
C VAL A 59 -5.17 4.04 -4.57
N PHE A 60 -5.27 3.63 -5.84
CA PHE A 60 -6.27 4.13 -6.77
C PHE A 60 -7.62 3.46 -6.57
N GLY A 61 -8.68 4.26 -6.59
CA GLY A 61 -10.05 3.79 -6.41
C GLY A 61 -10.29 3.31 -4.98
N ALA A 62 -9.66 3.95 -3.99
CA ALA A 62 -9.73 3.56 -2.59
C ALA A 62 -11.15 3.59 -2.00
N GLY A 63 -12.10 4.29 -2.64
CA GLY A 63 -13.52 4.23 -2.28
C GLY A 63 -14.22 2.92 -2.63
N GLY A 64 -13.61 2.08 -3.48
CA GLY A 64 -14.09 0.72 -3.74
C GLY A 64 -13.76 -0.21 -2.59
N TYR A 65 -14.51 -1.29 -2.43
CA TYR A 65 -14.40 -2.23 -1.33
C TYR A 65 -12.99 -2.83 -1.26
N LEU A 66 -12.47 -3.35 -2.38
CA LEU A 66 -11.11 -3.90 -2.43
C LEU A 66 -10.07 -2.82 -2.12
N GLY A 67 -10.20 -1.64 -2.72
CA GLY A 67 -9.30 -0.50 -2.47
C GLY A 67 -9.30 -0.05 -1.02
N ALA A 68 -10.46 -0.01 -0.37
CA ALA A 68 -10.60 0.37 1.03
C ALA A 68 -10.01 -0.66 1.98
N VAL A 69 -10.21 -1.95 1.71
CA VAL A 69 -9.61 -3.03 2.52
C VAL A 69 -8.09 -3.03 2.38
N VAL A 70 -7.56 -2.85 1.16
CA VAL A 70 -6.12 -2.65 0.92
C VAL A 70 -5.59 -1.45 1.71
N PHE A 71 -6.29 -0.31 1.64
CA PHE A 71 -5.90 0.89 2.37
C PHE A 71 -5.89 0.68 3.89
N GLY A 72 -6.90 0.00 4.44
CA GLY A 72 -6.96 -0.34 5.86
C GLY A 72 -5.80 -1.23 6.30
N PHE A 73 -5.46 -2.26 5.51
CA PHE A 73 -4.28 -3.07 5.77
C PHE A 73 -2.97 -2.29 5.67
N LEU A 74 -2.84 -1.37 4.72
CA LEU A 74 -1.66 -0.50 4.64
C LEU A 74 -1.54 0.42 5.86
N GLN A 75 -2.63 1.00 6.36
CA GLN A 75 -2.62 1.79 7.60
C GLN A 75 -2.20 0.94 8.81
N ARG A 76 -2.65 -0.32 8.87
CA ARG A 76 -2.22 -1.26 9.90
C ARG A 76 -0.73 -1.59 9.77
N ALA A 77 -0.27 -1.92 8.57
CA ALA A 77 1.14 -2.18 8.28
C ALA A 77 2.03 -0.96 8.60
N ALA A 78 1.56 0.26 8.33
CA ALA A 78 2.20 1.51 8.70
C ALA A 78 2.34 1.66 10.22
N SER A 79 1.30 1.28 10.97
CA SER A 79 1.21 1.48 12.42
C SER A 79 2.09 0.50 13.21
N ILE A 80 2.51 -0.61 12.60
CA ILE A 80 3.38 -1.57 13.29
C ILE A 80 4.80 -1.03 13.40
N VAL A 81 5.19 -0.85 14.65
CA VAL A 81 6.56 -0.68 15.09
C VAL A 81 6.80 -1.82 16.07
N ASN A 82 7.41 -2.93 15.63
CA ASN A 82 7.87 -3.92 16.61
C ASN A 82 9.05 -3.32 17.35
N ILE A 83 8.81 -2.92 18.60
CA ILE A 83 9.86 -2.67 19.58
C ILE A 83 10.24 -4.05 20.10
N ILE A 84 11.27 -4.66 19.52
CA ILE A 84 11.93 -5.78 20.18
C ILE A 84 12.92 -5.14 21.16
N THR A 85 12.54 -5.07 22.43
CA THR A 85 13.52 -4.95 23.52
C THR A 85 14.25 -6.29 23.59
N LEU A 86 15.38 -6.40 22.89
CA LEU A 86 16.35 -7.44 23.18
C LEU A 86 16.92 -7.13 24.56
N GLU A 87 16.65 -8.01 25.52
CA GLU A 87 17.00 -7.84 26.92
C GLU A 87 18.52 -7.94 27.20
N LEU A 88 19.40 -7.93 26.19
CA LEU A 88 20.84 -8.10 26.43
C LEU A 88 21.82 -7.53 25.40
N ASP A 89 21.40 -6.70 24.45
CA ASP A 89 22.37 -5.96 23.62
C ASP A 89 21.80 -4.61 23.16
N LEU A 90 22.61 -3.56 23.27
CA LEU A 90 22.30 -2.14 23.05
C LEU A 90 21.97 -1.74 21.60
N SER A 91 21.45 -2.66 20.78
CA SER A 91 20.93 -2.36 19.44
C SER A 91 19.41 -2.45 19.44
N LEU A 92 18.74 -1.30 19.60
CA LEU A 92 17.30 -1.17 19.48
C LEU A 92 16.87 -1.30 18.00
N GLU A 93 16.85 -2.52 17.47
CA GLU A 93 16.34 -2.78 16.12
C GLU A 93 14.81 -2.69 16.14
N ARG A 94 14.27 -1.60 15.58
CA ARG A 94 12.83 -1.44 15.37
C ARG A 94 12.45 -2.29 14.17
N TYR A 95 11.60 -3.30 14.30
CA TYR A 95 11.16 -4.10 13.16
C TYR A 95 9.81 -3.54 12.64
N GLY A 96 9.85 -2.65 11.65
CA GLY A 96 8.65 -2.19 10.93
C GLY A 96 8.46 -2.95 9.61
N THR A 97 7.26 -2.93 9.04
CA THR A 97 6.95 -3.50 7.72
C THR A 97 7.69 -2.82 6.55
N GLY A 98 8.34 -1.68 6.80
CA GLY A 98 9.09 -0.93 5.78
C GLY A 98 8.22 -0.10 4.84
N ILE A 99 6.89 -0.15 4.99
CA ILE A 99 5.93 0.48 4.09
C ILE A 99 4.99 1.45 4.82
N ALA A 100 4.34 2.30 4.02
CA ALA A 100 3.40 3.33 4.41
C ALA A 100 3.91 4.25 5.54
N GLY A 101 4.94 5.05 5.24
CA GLY A 101 5.46 6.10 6.13
C GLY A 101 4.49 7.28 6.30
N GLY A 102 4.83 8.31 7.09
CA GLY A 102 4.01 9.53 7.14
C GLY A 102 4.23 10.43 5.90
N PRO A 103 3.19 10.93 5.19
CA PRO A 103 1.75 10.65 5.23
C PRO A 103 1.29 9.64 4.16
N SER A 104 1.29 8.35 4.46
CA SER A 104 0.94 7.22 3.58
C SER A 104 0.23 6.14 4.41
N PRO A 105 -0.68 5.33 3.84
CA PRO A 105 -1.11 5.28 2.44
C PRO A 105 -1.87 6.52 1.97
N ARG A 106 -1.80 6.81 0.67
CA ARG A 106 -2.61 7.85 0.02
C ARG A 106 -3.75 7.23 -0.77
N ALA A 107 -4.96 7.65 -0.48
CA ALA A 107 -6.15 7.31 -1.25
C ALA A 107 -6.25 8.26 -2.45
N ILE A 108 -6.37 7.70 -3.65
CA ILE A 108 -6.64 8.44 -4.87
C ILE A 108 -8.08 8.14 -5.31
N CYS A 109 -8.90 9.18 -5.35
CA CYS A 109 -10.33 9.14 -5.74
C CYS A 109 -10.60 10.27 -6.75
N ALA A 110 -11.76 10.30 -7.41
CA ALA A 110 -12.12 11.43 -8.28
C ALA A 110 -12.87 12.53 -7.53
N THR A 111 -13.70 12.17 -6.55
CA THR A 111 -14.56 13.10 -5.79
C THR A 111 -14.58 12.77 -4.30
N GLY A 112 -15.22 13.63 -3.51
CA GLY A 112 -15.47 13.37 -2.08
C GLY A 112 -16.27 12.08 -1.82
N SER A 113 -17.07 11.61 -2.80
CA SER A 113 -17.84 10.36 -2.66
C SER A 113 -16.94 9.15 -2.46
N GLY A 114 -15.77 9.10 -3.12
CA GLY A 114 -14.77 8.06 -2.90
C GLY A 114 -14.19 8.08 -1.48
N SER A 115 -13.96 9.27 -0.91
CA SER A 115 -13.50 9.45 0.48
C SER A 115 -14.54 8.95 1.49
N ASP A 116 -15.81 9.31 1.29
CA ASP A 116 -16.91 8.86 2.14
C ASP A 116 -17.08 7.34 2.10
N ALA A 117 -16.99 6.76 0.90
CA ALA A 117 -17.09 5.31 0.72
C ALA A 117 -15.93 4.56 1.37
N LEU A 118 -14.69 5.07 1.23
CA LEU A 118 -13.50 4.54 1.91
C LEU A 118 -13.72 4.51 3.43
N ASN A 119 -14.10 5.65 4.02
CA ASN A 119 -14.26 5.76 5.47
C ASN A 119 -15.40 4.91 6.04
N LYS A 120 -16.44 4.59 5.24
CA LYS A 120 -17.48 3.62 5.64
C LYS A 120 -16.92 2.22 5.83
N VAL A 121 -16.06 1.75 4.93
CA VAL A 121 -15.41 0.43 5.03
C VAL A 121 -14.40 0.41 6.16
N LEU A 122 -13.58 1.47 6.30
CA LEU A 122 -12.61 1.57 7.39
C LEU A 122 -13.31 1.53 8.75
N GLY A 123 -14.37 2.32 8.93
CA GLY A 123 -15.13 2.34 10.19
C GLY A 123 -15.75 1.00 10.57
N SER A 124 -16.20 0.20 9.59
CA SER A 124 -16.79 -1.12 9.87
C SER A 124 -15.76 -2.23 10.06
N SER A 125 -14.69 -2.23 9.28
CA SER A 125 -13.78 -3.38 9.16
C SER A 125 -12.43 -3.18 9.84
N PHE A 126 -11.98 -1.94 10.04
CA PHE A 126 -10.68 -1.61 10.63
C PHE A 126 -10.89 -0.61 11.78
N ARG A 127 -11.20 -1.11 12.97
CA ARG A 127 -11.46 -0.27 14.16
C ARG A 127 -10.37 0.80 14.33
N LEU A 128 -10.80 2.06 14.50
CA LEU A 128 -9.95 3.26 14.62
C LEU A 128 -9.17 3.66 13.37
N ALA A 129 -9.36 3.01 12.22
CA ALA A 129 -8.83 3.45 10.95
C ALA A 129 -9.71 4.57 10.37
N TYR A 130 -9.07 5.58 9.80
CA TYR A 130 -9.72 6.73 9.17
C TYR A 130 -8.78 7.34 8.13
N ALA A 131 -9.34 7.79 7.01
CA ALA A 131 -8.63 8.53 5.98
C ALA A 131 -9.10 9.99 6.00
N GLY A 132 -8.27 10.85 6.62
CA GLY A 132 -8.49 12.30 6.61
C GLY A 132 -8.13 12.95 5.27
N GLU A 133 -8.41 14.24 5.17
CA GLU A 133 -8.12 15.05 3.97
C GLU A 133 -6.63 15.06 3.62
N ASP A 134 -5.73 14.83 4.58
CA ASP A 134 -4.30 14.75 4.36
C ASP A 134 -3.89 13.47 3.60
N LEU A 135 -4.66 12.39 3.74
CA LEU A 135 -4.42 11.09 3.11
C LEU A 135 -5.21 10.89 1.82
N VAL A 136 -6.22 11.71 1.53
CA VAL A 136 -7.05 11.60 0.33
C VAL A 136 -6.64 12.66 -0.70
N ARG A 137 -6.41 12.26 -1.95
CA ARG A 137 -6.20 13.19 -3.07
C ARG A 137 -7.18 12.90 -4.18
N LEU A 138 -7.77 13.99 -4.69
CA LEU A 138 -8.74 13.96 -5.76
C LEU A 138 -8.03 14.21 -7.08
N VAL A 139 -8.30 13.36 -8.08
CA VAL A 139 -7.65 13.41 -9.39
C VAL A 139 -8.69 13.38 -10.51
N ASP A 140 -8.38 14.10 -11.59
CA ASP A 140 -8.97 13.88 -12.90
C ASP A 140 -8.21 12.75 -13.59
N THR A 141 -8.87 11.61 -13.82
CA THR A 141 -8.23 10.44 -14.45
C THR A 141 -7.97 10.64 -15.94
N SER A 142 -8.52 11.69 -16.55
CA SER A 142 -8.23 12.09 -17.92
C SER A 142 -6.97 12.95 -18.05
N ASP A 143 -6.46 13.50 -16.95
CA ASP A 143 -5.33 14.42 -16.92
C ASP A 143 -4.09 13.78 -16.24
N VAL A 144 -3.12 13.40 -17.07
CA VAL A 144 -1.87 12.75 -16.63
C VAL A 144 -1.06 13.66 -15.71
N ASP A 145 -1.01 14.97 -15.99
CA ASP A 145 -0.24 15.92 -15.19
C ASP A 145 -0.86 16.09 -13.80
N HIS A 146 -2.20 16.09 -13.73
CA HIS A 146 -2.91 16.14 -12.46
C HIS A 146 -2.71 14.87 -11.63
N ILE A 147 -2.74 13.67 -12.23
CA ILE A 147 -2.41 12.44 -11.50
C ILE A 147 -0.97 12.49 -11.00
N LYS A 148 -0.02 12.89 -11.85
CA LYS A 148 1.41 12.97 -11.53
C LYS A 148 1.69 13.87 -10.33
N GLU A 149 1.11 15.06 -10.29
CA GLU A 149 1.27 16.00 -9.16
C GLU A 149 0.84 15.36 -7.83
N ARG A 150 -0.21 14.53 -7.85
CA ARG A 150 -0.78 13.90 -6.65
C ARG A 150 -0.02 12.67 -6.20
N LEU A 151 0.77 12.08 -7.09
CA LEU A 151 1.70 10.99 -6.82
C LEU A 151 3.11 11.45 -6.46
N ASN A 152 3.39 12.75 -6.50
CA ASN A 152 4.73 13.26 -6.21
C ASN A 152 5.26 12.77 -4.85
N ASN A 153 6.49 12.24 -4.83
CA ASN A 153 7.16 11.62 -3.68
C ASN A 153 6.51 10.33 -3.15
N TYR A 154 5.77 9.59 -3.97
CA TYR A 154 5.35 8.22 -3.65
C TYR A 154 6.30 7.22 -4.31
N ASP A 155 6.51 6.08 -3.66
CA ASP A 155 7.40 5.04 -4.15
C ASP A 155 6.63 3.99 -4.97
N ALA A 156 5.41 3.64 -4.56
CA ALA A 156 4.60 2.61 -5.21
C ALA A 156 3.14 3.03 -5.37
N ALA A 157 2.45 2.43 -6.34
CA ALA A 157 1.00 2.61 -6.52
C ALA A 157 0.29 1.27 -6.72
N ILE A 158 -0.94 1.18 -6.21
CA ILE A 158 -1.84 0.05 -6.37
C ILE A 158 -2.97 0.49 -7.30
N ILE A 159 -3.13 -0.23 -8.41
CA ILE A 159 -4.10 0.10 -9.47
C ILE A 159 -4.90 -1.15 -9.87
N GLY A 160 -6.12 -0.95 -10.36
CA GLY A 160 -6.93 -1.99 -10.96
C GLY A 160 -6.84 -1.92 -12.48
N THR A 161 -7.03 -3.05 -13.16
CA THR A 161 -7.25 -3.08 -14.61
C THR A 161 -8.53 -2.36 -15.02
N THR A 162 -9.60 -2.55 -14.24
CA THR A 162 -10.88 -1.86 -14.43
C THR A 162 -11.41 -1.37 -13.08
N TYR A 163 -12.42 -0.51 -13.13
CA TYR A 163 -13.03 0.13 -11.97
C TYR A 163 -14.55 0.08 -12.10
N GLN A 164 -15.29 0.08 -11.00
CA GLN A 164 -16.69 0.49 -11.07
C GLN A 164 -16.70 2.01 -11.23
N LEU A 165 -17.27 2.53 -12.32
CA LEU A 165 -17.34 3.95 -12.59
C LEU A 165 -18.68 4.55 -12.18
N GLU A 166 -18.72 5.76 -11.66
CA GLU A 166 -19.97 6.45 -11.41
C GLU A 166 -19.83 7.90 -11.82
N ARG A 167 -20.72 8.36 -12.72
CA ARG A 167 -20.67 9.76 -13.15
C ARG A 167 -21.15 10.65 -12.02
N ARG A 168 -20.26 11.51 -11.53
CA ARG A 168 -20.52 12.42 -10.41
C ARG A 168 -20.21 13.84 -10.84
N SER A 169 -20.95 14.79 -10.27
CA SER A 169 -20.52 16.18 -10.32
C SER A 169 -19.21 16.27 -9.56
N VAL A 170 -18.27 16.97 -10.15
CA VAL A 170 -17.14 17.48 -9.39
C VAL A 170 -17.72 18.48 -8.37
N THR A 171 -17.13 18.58 -7.18
CA THR A 171 -17.56 19.53 -6.14
C THR A 171 -16.55 20.67 -5.98
N LEU A 172 -17.03 21.85 -5.60
CA LEU A 172 -16.20 23.05 -5.35
C LEU A 172 -14.91 22.71 -4.57
N ASN A 173 -13.79 23.30 -5.00
CA ASN A 173 -12.42 23.14 -4.46
C ASN A 173 -11.66 21.86 -4.82
N THR A 174 -11.96 21.23 -5.96
CA THR A 174 -11.21 20.06 -6.45
C THR A 174 -10.38 20.39 -7.69
N TYR A 175 -10.90 20.14 -8.89
CA TYR A 175 -10.24 20.42 -10.18
C TYR A 175 -11.25 20.89 -11.25
N GLU A 176 -12.40 21.40 -10.81
CA GLU A 176 -13.42 21.96 -11.70
C GLU A 176 -12.85 23.06 -12.60
N LYS A 177 -13.16 22.97 -13.88
CA LYS A 177 -12.99 24.06 -14.85
C LYS A 177 -14.29 24.84 -15.00
N THR A 178 -15.43 24.19 -14.82
CA THR A 178 -16.77 24.81 -14.85
C THR A 178 -17.73 24.29 -13.77
N PRO A 179 -18.76 25.05 -13.38
CA PRO A 179 -19.73 24.66 -12.34
C PRO A 179 -20.57 23.41 -12.62
N ASN A 180 -20.52 22.86 -13.84
CA ASN A 180 -21.28 21.69 -14.27
C ASN A 180 -20.38 20.52 -14.68
N ASP A 181 -19.08 20.60 -14.38
CA ASP A 181 -18.15 19.54 -14.74
C ASP A 181 -18.53 18.24 -14.04
N LYS A 182 -18.61 17.18 -14.83
CA LYS A 182 -18.85 15.83 -14.35
C LYS A 182 -17.61 15.01 -14.62
N THR A 183 -17.20 14.25 -13.62
CA THR A 183 -16.11 13.29 -13.70
C THR A 183 -16.64 11.87 -13.49
N TYR A 184 -15.83 10.88 -13.79
CA TYR A 184 -16.08 9.51 -13.37
C TYR A 184 -15.38 9.28 -12.03
N GLU A 185 -16.19 9.15 -10.97
CA GLU A 185 -15.70 8.49 -9.77
C GLU A 185 -15.37 7.04 -10.09
N PHE A 186 -14.27 6.54 -9.55
CA PHE A 186 -13.77 5.21 -9.85
C PHE A 186 -13.51 4.45 -8.56
N TYR A 187 -14.10 3.27 -8.46
CA TYR A 187 -14.02 2.40 -7.29
C TYR A 187 -13.27 1.13 -7.68
N LEU A 188 -12.20 0.78 -6.95
CA LEU A 188 -11.46 -0.45 -7.21
C LEU A 188 -12.36 -1.65 -6.87
N ASP A 189 -12.65 -2.46 -7.89
CA ASP A 189 -13.55 -3.63 -7.86
C ASP A 189 -15.05 -3.28 -7.72
N GLU A 190 -15.57 -3.11 -6.50
CA GLU A 190 -16.99 -2.80 -6.25
C GLU A 190 -17.14 -1.60 -5.32
N ARG A 191 -18.09 -0.70 -5.56
CA ARG A 191 -18.46 0.36 -4.63
C ARG A 191 -19.06 -0.23 -3.36
N TYR A 192 -18.72 0.34 -2.20
CA TYR A 192 -19.36 -0.04 -0.95
C TYR A 192 -20.89 0.12 -1.02
N GLY A 193 -21.59 -0.98 -0.71
CA GLY A 193 -23.06 -1.02 -0.72
C GLY A 193 -23.69 -1.17 -2.10
N ALA A 194 -22.91 -1.31 -3.18
CA ALA A 194 -23.45 -1.63 -4.49
C ALA A 194 -24.19 -2.99 -4.45
N TRP A 195 -25.35 -3.03 -5.08
CA TRP A 195 -26.04 -4.28 -5.42
C TRP A 195 -25.57 -4.73 -6.79
N ASP A 196 -25.63 -6.04 -7.08
CA ASP A 196 -25.11 -6.65 -8.33
C ASP A 196 -25.63 -6.00 -9.63
N ASN A 197 -26.70 -5.20 -9.55
CA ASN A 197 -27.37 -4.55 -10.68
C ASN A 197 -26.99 -3.07 -10.92
N ASP A 198 -26.19 -2.43 -10.07
CA ASP A 198 -25.71 -1.06 -10.31
C ASP A 198 -24.50 -1.09 -11.25
N VAL A 199 -24.76 -1.46 -12.51
CA VAL A 199 -23.74 -1.64 -13.55
C VAL A 199 -23.46 -0.30 -14.23
N PRO A 200 -22.25 0.27 -14.09
CA PRO A 200 -21.78 1.29 -15.01
C PRO A 200 -21.47 0.63 -16.35
N SER A 201 -21.73 1.37 -17.43
CA SER A 201 -21.39 1.03 -18.81
C SER A 201 -20.04 0.30 -18.89
N ASP A 202 -20.04 -0.88 -19.50
CA ASP A 202 -18.88 -1.74 -19.75
C ASP A 202 -18.03 -1.14 -20.90
N ASP A 203 -17.65 0.13 -20.77
CA ASP A 203 -16.84 0.83 -21.77
C ASP A 203 -15.36 0.47 -21.56
N SER A 204 -14.95 -0.62 -22.20
CA SER A 204 -13.56 -1.10 -22.23
C SER A 204 -12.56 0.00 -22.58
N ASP A 205 -12.96 0.93 -23.45
CA ASP A 205 -12.10 2.02 -23.93
C ASP A 205 -11.83 3.05 -22.82
N ILE A 206 -12.82 3.35 -21.98
CA ILE A 206 -12.65 4.25 -20.84
C ILE A 206 -11.70 3.62 -19.82
N HIS A 207 -11.84 2.32 -19.54
CA HIS A 207 -10.92 1.62 -18.64
C HIS A 207 -9.49 1.57 -19.15
N ALA A 208 -9.29 1.27 -20.43
CA ALA A 208 -7.98 1.29 -21.06
C ALA A 208 -7.36 2.69 -21.01
N SER A 209 -8.15 3.75 -21.26
CA SER A 209 -7.70 5.14 -21.18
C SER A 209 -7.28 5.54 -19.77
N ILE A 210 -8.12 5.28 -18.76
CA ILE A 210 -7.81 5.54 -17.34
C ILE A 210 -6.55 4.80 -16.92
N PHE A 211 -6.43 3.52 -17.28
CA PHE A 211 -5.27 2.70 -16.95
C PHE A 211 -4.00 3.26 -17.58
N LYS A 212 -4.02 3.55 -18.89
CA LYS A 212 -2.88 4.13 -19.62
C LYS A 212 -2.44 5.46 -19.04
N ASN A 213 -3.37 6.37 -18.79
CA ASN A 213 -3.07 7.66 -18.18
C ASN A 213 -2.46 7.49 -16.79
N THR A 214 -2.97 6.56 -16.00
CA THR A 214 -2.47 6.27 -14.65
C THR A 214 -1.06 5.69 -14.68
N VAL A 215 -0.78 4.69 -15.51
CA VAL A 215 0.56 4.08 -15.62
C VAL A 215 1.58 5.11 -16.09
N ARG A 216 1.22 5.91 -17.10
CA ARG A 216 2.06 7.00 -17.58
C ARG A 216 2.34 8.04 -16.49
N ALA A 217 1.32 8.47 -15.76
CA ALA A 217 1.48 9.42 -14.67
C ALA A 217 2.36 8.86 -13.54
N CYS A 218 2.22 7.57 -13.21
CA CYS A 218 3.08 6.88 -12.24
C CYS A 218 4.55 6.92 -12.67
N LYS A 219 4.84 6.59 -13.94
CA LYS A 219 6.19 6.67 -14.49
C LYS A 219 6.76 8.09 -14.39
N GLU A 220 6.00 9.08 -14.84
CA GLU A 220 6.44 10.48 -14.81
C GLU A 220 6.59 11.03 -13.37
N ALA A 221 5.84 10.49 -12.40
CA ALA A 221 5.97 10.82 -10.98
C ALA A 221 7.16 10.13 -10.28
N GLY A 222 7.86 9.22 -10.97
CA GLY A 222 8.96 8.46 -10.39
C GLY A 222 8.54 7.28 -9.51
N ILE A 223 7.31 6.76 -9.70
CA ILE A 223 6.88 5.52 -9.05
C ILE A 223 7.80 4.39 -9.49
N CYS A 224 8.38 3.68 -8.52
CA CYS A 224 9.33 2.60 -8.78
C CYS A 224 8.69 1.22 -8.91
N HIS A 225 7.44 1.04 -8.43
CA HIS A 225 6.73 -0.22 -8.53
C HIS A 225 5.20 -0.05 -8.60
N LEU A 226 4.56 -0.85 -9.45
CA LEU A 226 3.11 -0.95 -9.55
C LEU A 226 2.61 -2.30 -9.04
N VAL A 227 1.57 -2.30 -8.21
CA VAL A 227 0.78 -3.51 -7.98
C VAL A 227 -0.52 -3.39 -8.76
N VAL A 228 -0.68 -4.23 -9.77
CA VAL A 228 -1.83 -4.20 -10.68
C VAL A 228 -2.74 -5.36 -10.33
N VAL A 229 -4.02 -5.09 -10.11
CA VAL A 229 -5.01 -6.12 -9.76
C VAL A 229 -5.97 -6.31 -10.92
N GLU A 230 -6.02 -7.53 -11.45
CA GLU A 230 -7.03 -7.95 -12.42
C GLU A 230 -8.39 -8.06 -11.71
N THR A 231 -9.29 -7.16 -12.06
CA THR A 231 -10.65 -7.11 -11.54
C THR A 231 -11.59 -8.03 -12.33
N PRO A 232 -12.73 -8.49 -11.75
CA PRO A 232 -13.64 -9.43 -12.42
C PRO A 232 -14.19 -8.96 -13.78
N LYS A 233 -14.21 -7.65 -14.03
CA LYS A 233 -14.68 -7.05 -15.29
C LYS A 233 -13.58 -6.93 -16.37
N THR A 234 -12.39 -7.48 -16.12
CA THR A 234 -11.30 -7.43 -17.11
C THR A 234 -11.55 -8.40 -18.25
N VAL A 235 -11.90 -7.87 -19.43
CA VAL A 235 -12.10 -8.69 -20.64
C VAL A 235 -10.77 -8.94 -21.37
N HIS A 236 -10.02 -7.87 -21.65
CA HIS A 236 -8.79 -7.91 -22.46
C HIS A 236 -7.52 -7.65 -21.63
N HIS A 237 -7.19 -8.58 -20.72
CA HIS A 237 -6.00 -8.46 -19.84
C HIS A 237 -4.68 -8.20 -20.60
N VAL A 238 -4.55 -8.72 -21.83
CA VAL A 238 -3.38 -8.53 -22.69
C VAL A 238 -3.11 -7.05 -22.99
N ASP A 239 -4.15 -6.23 -23.13
CA ASP A 239 -3.98 -4.82 -23.47
C ASP A 239 -3.45 -4.01 -22.29
N PHE A 240 -3.86 -4.36 -21.06
CA PHE A 240 -3.29 -3.79 -19.84
C PHE A 240 -1.83 -4.18 -19.64
N LEU A 241 -1.47 -5.43 -19.94
CA LEU A 241 -0.07 -5.89 -19.88
C LEU A 241 0.81 -5.16 -20.89
N LYS A 242 0.35 -4.96 -22.14
CA LYS A 242 1.08 -4.18 -23.15
C LYS A 242 1.38 -2.77 -22.65
N VAL A 243 0.42 -2.09 -22.02
CA VAL A 243 0.64 -0.75 -21.46
C VAL A 243 1.74 -0.75 -20.39
N LEU A 244 1.77 -1.76 -19.52
CA LEU A 244 2.82 -1.88 -18.49
C LEU A 244 4.19 -2.13 -19.11
N GLU A 245 4.27 -3.00 -20.13
CA GLU A 245 5.50 -3.31 -20.85
C GLU A 245 6.02 -2.11 -21.66
N GLU A 246 5.13 -1.36 -22.33
CA GLU A 246 5.45 -0.14 -23.08
C GLU A 246 5.97 0.98 -22.17
N GLU A 247 5.35 1.17 -21.01
CA GLU A 247 5.75 2.23 -20.08
C GLU A 247 7.01 1.87 -19.28
N GLY A 248 7.26 0.58 -19.06
CA GLY A 248 8.51 0.08 -18.46
C GLY A 248 8.63 0.30 -16.96
N VAL A 249 7.51 0.49 -16.25
CA VAL A 249 7.49 0.54 -14.78
C VAL A 249 7.44 -0.88 -14.23
N PRO A 250 8.35 -1.29 -13.31
CA PRO A 250 8.27 -2.60 -12.67
C PRO A 250 6.91 -2.85 -12.03
N TYR A 251 6.41 -4.09 -12.14
CA TYR A 251 5.06 -4.40 -11.67
C TYR A 251 4.88 -5.79 -11.07
N THR A 252 4.00 -5.90 -10.09
CA THR A 252 3.39 -7.17 -9.67
C THR A 252 1.96 -7.20 -10.18
N TYR A 253 1.70 -7.99 -11.21
CA TYR A 253 0.36 -8.16 -11.77
C TYR A 253 -0.32 -9.35 -11.10
N ILE A 254 -1.42 -9.12 -10.39
CA ILE A 254 -2.15 -10.11 -9.62
C ILE A 254 -3.44 -10.44 -10.35
N ARG A 255 -3.63 -11.71 -10.71
CA ARG A 255 -4.85 -12.21 -11.33
C ARG A 255 -5.44 -13.39 -10.59
N THR A 256 -6.76 -13.52 -10.64
CA THR A 256 -7.49 -14.66 -10.07
C THR A 256 -8.14 -15.46 -11.19
N ALA A 257 -8.08 -16.79 -11.10
CA ALA A 257 -8.88 -17.66 -11.97
C ALA A 257 -10.29 -17.95 -11.38
N SER A 258 -10.52 -17.54 -10.13
CA SER A 258 -11.74 -17.83 -9.37
C SER A 258 -12.57 -16.58 -9.16
N ALA A 259 -13.90 -16.77 -9.06
CA ALA A 259 -14.84 -15.70 -8.73
C ALA A 259 -14.47 -15.04 -7.39
N LEU A 260 -14.66 -13.72 -7.31
CA LEU A 260 -14.43 -12.96 -6.10
C LEU A 260 -15.70 -12.90 -5.26
N LYS A 261 -15.55 -13.01 -3.95
CA LYS A 261 -16.63 -12.74 -2.99
C LYS A 261 -16.17 -11.80 -1.89
N LYS A 262 -17.14 -11.12 -1.29
CA LYS A 262 -16.96 -10.23 -0.13
C LYS A 262 -17.51 -10.89 1.12
N ASP A 263 -16.80 -10.80 2.24
CA ASP A 263 -17.37 -11.06 3.56
C ASP A 263 -17.96 -9.77 4.14
N VAL A 264 -19.29 -9.65 4.11
CA VAL A 264 -20.01 -8.47 4.62
C VAL A 264 -19.81 -8.27 6.13
N THR A 265 -19.44 -9.34 6.84
CA THR A 265 -19.17 -9.32 8.28
C THR A 265 -17.68 -9.21 8.58
N TYR A 266 -16.85 -8.90 7.57
CA TYR A 266 -15.41 -8.85 7.73
C TYR A 266 -15.00 -7.77 8.73
N THR A 267 -14.17 -8.18 9.67
CA THR A 267 -13.39 -7.29 10.52
C THR A 267 -11.93 -7.74 10.47
N PHE A 268 -11.03 -6.79 10.68
CA PHE A 268 -9.59 -7.00 10.72
C PHE A 268 -9.17 -8.21 11.56
N GLU A 269 -9.85 -8.43 12.70
CA GLU A 269 -9.53 -9.53 13.61
C GLU A 269 -9.76 -10.92 13.00
N LYS A 270 -10.59 -11.04 11.96
CA LYS A 270 -10.71 -12.29 11.18
C LYS A 270 -9.45 -12.61 10.39
N GLY A 271 -8.69 -11.59 9.97
CA GLY A 271 -7.46 -11.73 9.20
C GLY A 271 -7.63 -12.48 7.89
N ILE A 272 -6.58 -13.18 7.47
CA ILE A 272 -6.63 -14.07 6.29
C ILE A 272 -7.42 -15.33 6.65
N SER A 273 -8.38 -15.62 5.79
CA SER A 273 -9.38 -16.68 5.96
C SER A 273 -9.16 -17.89 5.07
N ASN A 274 -8.40 -17.74 3.97
CA ASN A 274 -8.08 -18.83 3.06
C ASN A 274 -6.59 -18.80 2.66
N LYS A 275 -5.94 -19.98 2.70
CA LYS A 275 -4.58 -20.14 2.18
C LYS A 275 -4.60 -20.16 0.66
N LEU A 276 -4.46 -19.00 0.02
CA LEU A 276 -4.42 -18.90 -1.44
C LEU A 276 -3.25 -19.69 -2.06
N GLY A 277 -3.51 -20.38 -3.18
CA GLY A 277 -2.46 -20.95 -4.01
C GLY A 277 -1.94 -19.88 -4.96
N VAL A 278 -0.68 -19.47 -4.81
CA VAL A 278 -0.07 -18.43 -5.65
C VAL A 278 1.00 -19.05 -6.53
N VAL A 279 0.89 -18.84 -7.85
CA VAL A 279 1.85 -19.32 -8.85
C VAL A 279 2.38 -18.13 -9.63
N ARG A 280 3.70 -18.03 -9.76
CA ARG A 280 4.35 -17.06 -10.65
C ARG A 280 4.27 -17.57 -12.10
N LEU A 281 3.65 -16.80 -12.99
CA LEU A 281 3.62 -17.10 -14.41
C LEU A 281 4.87 -16.53 -15.10
N SER A 282 5.38 -17.25 -16.10
CA SER A 282 6.48 -16.75 -16.94
C SER A 282 5.98 -15.62 -17.83
N LEU A 283 6.75 -14.54 -17.93
CA LEU A 283 6.48 -13.43 -18.86
C LEU A 283 6.40 -13.98 -20.30
N GLY A 284 5.38 -13.57 -21.05
CA GLY A 284 5.13 -14.06 -22.42
C GLY A 284 4.40 -15.40 -22.52
N SER A 285 4.03 -16.04 -21.40
CA SER A 285 3.13 -17.20 -21.43
C SER A 285 1.78 -16.80 -22.02
N LYS A 286 1.15 -17.67 -22.82
CA LYS A 286 -0.24 -17.47 -23.23
C LYS A 286 -1.14 -17.49 -21.98
N LEU A 287 -1.52 -16.31 -21.50
CA LEU A 287 -2.48 -16.16 -20.43
C LEU A 287 -3.86 -16.58 -20.97
N ALA A 288 -4.47 -17.59 -20.36
CA ALA A 288 -5.85 -17.93 -20.67
C ALA A 288 -6.77 -16.75 -20.32
N SER A 289 -7.83 -16.52 -21.12
CA SER A 289 -8.92 -15.65 -20.67
C SER A 289 -9.48 -16.25 -19.39
N VAL A 290 -9.69 -15.41 -18.38
CA VAL A 290 -10.47 -15.83 -17.21
C VAL A 290 -11.92 -15.79 -17.65
N ASP A 291 -12.39 -16.88 -18.26
CA ASP A 291 -13.82 -17.04 -18.50
C ASP A 291 -14.49 -17.22 -17.13
N THR A 292 -14.97 -16.11 -16.56
CA THR A 292 -15.74 -16.04 -15.31
C THR A 292 -17.02 -16.88 -15.36
N THR A 293 -17.40 -17.40 -16.53
CA THR A 293 -18.61 -18.19 -16.76
C THR A 293 -18.41 -19.71 -16.72
N LYS A 294 -17.18 -20.25 -16.64
CA LYS A 294 -16.97 -21.72 -16.75
C LYS A 294 -15.84 -22.31 -15.90
N THR A 295 -15.85 -22.06 -14.59
CA THR A 295 -15.24 -23.02 -13.64
C THR A 295 -16.21 -23.37 -12.53
N GLU A 296 -17.19 -24.22 -12.85
CA GLU A 296 -18.13 -24.86 -11.89
C GLU A 296 -17.46 -25.64 -10.74
N LYS A 297 -16.12 -25.67 -10.67
CA LYS A 297 -15.33 -26.37 -9.65
C LYS A 297 -14.35 -25.50 -8.85
N SER A 298 -14.19 -24.21 -9.16
CA SER A 298 -13.27 -23.35 -8.40
C SER A 298 -14.00 -22.65 -7.25
N LEU A 299 -13.41 -22.67 -6.05
CA LEU A 299 -14.01 -22.03 -4.88
C LEU A 299 -13.85 -20.51 -5.01
N PRO A 300 -14.84 -19.70 -4.58
CA PRO A 300 -14.70 -18.26 -4.63
C PRO A 300 -13.60 -17.78 -3.66
N VAL A 301 -12.83 -16.79 -4.10
CA VAL A 301 -11.75 -16.16 -3.33
C VAL A 301 -12.28 -14.91 -2.64
N ASN A 302 -11.93 -14.76 -1.35
CA ASN A 302 -12.28 -13.58 -0.58
C ASN A 302 -11.45 -12.37 -1.01
N ARG A 303 -12.11 -11.23 -1.22
CA ARG A 303 -11.47 -9.96 -1.57
C ARG A 303 -10.48 -9.49 -0.50
N GLU A 304 -10.75 -9.83 0.74
CA GLU A 304 -9.92 -9.47 1.89
C GLU A 304 -8.61 -10.26 1.91
N ASP A 305 -8.64 -11.53 1.47
CA ASP A 305 -7.43 -12.33 1.28
C ASP A 305 -6.58 -11.78 0.12
N ILE A 306 -7.20 -11.30 -0.97
CA ILE A 306 -6.49 -10.63 -2.07
C ILE A 306 -5.88 -9.31 -1.60
N ALA A 307 -6.63 -8.51 -0.83
CA ALA A 307 -6.13 -7.27 -0.25
C ALA A 307 -4.91 -7.51 0.65
N ALA A 308 -4.96 -8.55 1.49
CA ALA A 308 -3.82 -8.94 2.31
C ALA A 308 -2.64 -9.44 1.45
N LEU A 309 -2.88 -10.18 0.37
CA LEU A 309 -1.83 -10.62 -0.55
C LEU A 309 -1.16 -9.44 -1.26
N ILE A 310 -1.92 -8.42 -1.67
CA ILE A 310 -1.40 -7.18 -2.26
C ILE A 310 -0.40 -6.50 -1.30
N VAL A 311 -0.81 -6.34 -0.04
CA VAL A 311 0.05 -5.71 0.98
C VAL A 311 1.27 -6.58 1.30
N GLN A 312 1.10 -7.90 1.46
CA GLN A 312 2.23 -8.80 1.69
C GLN A 312 3.21 -8.83 0.51
N SER A 313 2.71 -8.67 -0.72
CA SER A 313 3.54 -8.57 -1.94
C SER A 313 4.43 -7.33 -1.90
N LEU A 314 3.90 -6.19 -1.45
CA LEU A 314 4.70 -4.97 -1.27
C LEU A 314 5.77 -5.11 -0.18
N ILE A 315 5.52 -5.93 0.84
CA ILE A 315 6.46 -6.17 1.94
C ILE A 315 7.57 -7.17 1.53
N SER A 316 7.22 -8.20 0.75
CA SER A 316 8.09 -9.39 0.60
C SER A 316 8.82 -9.46 -0.74
N LEU A 317 8.24 -8.88 -1.80
CA LEU A 317 8.75 -9.06 -3.15
C LEU A 317 9.70 -7.92 -3.53
N ASP A 318 10.67 -8.22 -4.38
CA ASP A 318 11.58 -7.23 -4.96
C ASP A 318 10.86 -6.31 -5.95
N TRP A 319 10.88 -5.01 -5.67
CA TRP A 319 10.23 -3.97 -6.46
C TRP A 319 10.93 -3.70 -7.79
N ALA A 320 12.14 -4.20 -8.00
CA ALA A 320 12.85 -4.05 -9.27
C ALA A 320 12.38 -5.04 -10.35
N GLN A 321 11.65 -6.11 -10.00
CA GLN A 321 11.30 -7.17 -10.96
C GLN A 321 9.82 -7.22 -11.26
N SER A 322 9.50 -7.18 -12.56
CA SER A 322 8.16 -7.45 -13.07
C SER A 322 7.80 -8.93 -12.97
N ARG A 323 6.55 -9.20 -12.56
CA ARG A 323 6.03 -10.56 -12.35
C ARG A 323 4.51 -10.61 -12.48
N ILE A 324 4.02 -11.78 -12.86
CA ILE A 324 2.58 -12.07 -12.92
C ILE A 324 2.30 -13.18 -11.91
N LEU A 325 1.40 -12.93 -10.96
CA LEU A 325 0.95 -13.85 -9.94
C LEU A 325 -0.47 -14.32 -10.27
N GLN A 326 -0.63 -15.62 -10.49
CA GLN A 326 -1.94 -16.26 -10.60
C GLN A 326 -2.35 -16.81 -9.25
N ILE A 327 -3.50 -16.34 -8.77
CA ILE A 327 -4.17 -16.79 -7.56
C ILE A 327 -5.16 -17.89 -7.94
N ASN A 328 -5.07 -18.99 -7.22
CA ASN A 328 -6.04 -20.07 -7.23
C ASN A 328 -6.67 -20.22 -5.85
N SER A 329 -7.96 -20.49 -5.82
CA SER A 329 -8.66 -20.83 -4.60
C SER A 329 -8.09 -22.11 -3.97
N SER A 330 -8.00 -22.12 -2.65
CA SER A 330 -7.68 -23.34 -1.90
C SER A 330 -8.88 -23.82 -1.11
N VAL A 331 -8.91 -25.11 -0.85
CA VAL A 331 -9.93 -25.76 0.01
C VAL A 331 -9.60 -25.55 1.49
N TYR A 332 -8.38 -25.12 1.80
CA TYR A 332 -7.90 -24.95 3.18
C TYR A 332 -8.25 -23.58 3.74
N ASN A 333 -9.37 -23.54 4.47
CA ASN A 333 -9.74 -22.37 5.27
C ASN A 333 -8.88 -22.30 6.54
N VAL A 334 -8.54 -21.07 6.91
CA VAL A 334 -7.77 -20.74 8.10
C VAL A 334 -8.65 -19.85 8.97
N THR A 335 -8.68 -20.13 10.27
CA THR A 335 -9.34 -19.26 11.24
C THR A 335 -8.30 -18.53 12.06
N SER A 336 -8.50 -17.23 12.30
CA SER A 336 -7.69 -16.48 13.27
C SER A 336 -7.99 -16.86 14.72
N GLY A 337 -9.07 -17.64 14.96
CA GLY A 337 -9.61 -17.90 16.30
C GLY A 337 -10.55 -16.80 16.80
N TYR A 338 -10.78 -15.74 16.01
CA TYR A 338 -11.68 -14.64 16.36
C TYR A 338 -13.09 -15.14 16.71
N GLY A 339 -13.61 -14.68 17.86
CA GLY A 339 -14.92 -15.09 18.38
C GLY A 339 -14.92 -16.38 19.22
N ALA A 340 -13.84 -17.17 19.22
CA ALA A 340 -13.70 -18.30 20.14
C ALA A 340 -13.46 -17.84 21.59
N LYS A 341 -13.94 -18.59 22.59
CA LYS A 341 -13.70 -18.27 24.00
C LYS A 341 -12.20 -18.19 24.35
N GLU A 342 -11.39 -18.96 23.62
CA GLU A 342 -9.93 -19.07 23.79
C GLU A 342 -9.16 -17.88 23.20
N SER A 343 -9.75 -17.07 22.30
CA SER A 343 -9.07 -15.90 21.69
C SER A 343 -9.17 -14.62 22.50
N ARG A 344 -9.74 -14.65 23.71
CA ARG A 344 -9.92 -13.49 24.61
C ARG A 344 -8.62 -12.83 25.12
N GLY A 345 -7.44 -13.29 24.67
CA GLY A 345 -6.14 -12.67 24.97
C GLY A 345 -5.28 -12.37 23.74
N GLN A 346 -5.83 -12.51 22.53
CA GLN A 346 -5.05 -12.36 21.30
C GLN A 346 -4.67 -10.89 21.07
N ARG A 347 -3.37 -10.64 21.03
CA ARG A 347 -2.76 -9.32 20.91
C ARG A 347 -2.57 -8.95 19.44
N TYR A 348 -3.53 -8.19 18.93
CA TYR A 348 -3.57 -7.73 17.54
C TYR A 348 -2.63 -6.54 17.24
N ASP A 349 -1.91 -6.04 18.25
CA ASP A 349 -0.91 -4.98 18.14
C ASP A 349 0.42 -5.44 17.52
N LYS A 350 0.67 -6.76 17.45
CA LYS A 350 1.93 -7.32 16.95
C LYS A 350 1.94 -7.72 15.47
N GLU A 351 0.77 -7.86 14.85
CA GLU A 351 0.64 -8.31 13.46
C GLU A 351 -0.22 -7.36 12.64
N TRP A 352 0.22 -7.06 11.41
CA TRP A 352 -0.44 -6.06 10.57
C TRP A 352 -1.69 -6.64 9.92
N CYS A 353 -1.78 -7.97 9.85
CA CYS A 353 -2.92 -8.79 9.47
C CYS A 353 -2.76 -10.18 10.13
N PRO A 354 -3.79 -10.68 10.87
CA PRO A 354 -3.75 -12.03 11.42
C PRO A 354 -3.56 -13.06 10.30
N ASN A 355 -2.71 -14.05 10.56
CA ASN A 355 -2.32 -15.09 9.60
C ASN A 355 -1.49 -14.60 8.38
N SER A 356 -0.98 -13.36 8.39
CA SER A 356 -0.14 -12.79 7.31
C SER A 356 1.07 -13.64 6.94
N LYS A 357 1.65 -14.37 7.90
CA LYS A 357 2.75 -15.32 7.68
C LYS A 357 2.47 -16.35 6.58
N ILE A 358 1.21 -16.74 6.38
CA ILE A 358 0.83 -17.72 5.36
C ILE A 358 1.19 -17.22 3.96
N PHE A 359 0.97 -15.94 3.69
CA PHE A 359 1.36 -15.33 2.42
C PHE A 359 2.86 -15.01 2.37
N ALA A 360 3.48 -14.65 3.51
CA ALA A 360 4.92 -14.47 3.57
C ALA A 360 5.66 -15.76 3.14
N ASP A 361 5.24 -16.91 3.67
CA ASP A 361 5.80 -18.21 3.34
C ASP A 361 5.61 -18.54 1.86
N VAL A 362 4.40 -18.32 1.33
CA VAL A 362 4.08 -18.59 -0.09
C VAL A 362 4.90 -17.70 -1.02
N LEU A 363 5.04 -16.41 -0.70
CA LEU A 363 5.78 -15.46 -1.53
C LEU A 363 7.30 -15.61 -1.42
N SER A 364 7.82 -16.15 -0.31
CA SER A 364 9.27 -16.37 -0.12
C SER A 364 9.87 -17.39 -1.10
N VAL A 365 9.02 -18.20 -1.73
CA VAL A 365 9.41 -19.26 -2.68
C VAL A 365 9.34 -18.78 -4.15
N LEU A 366 8.89 -17.55 -4.41
CA LEU A 366 8.66 -16.98 -5.77
C LEU A 366 9.74 -15.98 -6.20
#